data_AF-A0A1I2UZM3-F1
#
_entry.id   AF-A0A1I2UZM3-F1
#
_cell.length_a   1.000
_cell.length_b   1.000
_cell.length_c   1.000
_cell.angle_alpha   90.00
_cell.angle_beta   90.00
_cell.angle_gamma   90.00
#
_symmetry.space_group_name_H-M   'P 1'
#
loop_
_entity.id
_entity.type
_entity.pdbx_description
1 polymer ?
#
loop_
_entity_poly.entity_id
_entity_poly.type
_entity_poly.pdbx_seq_one_letter_code
_entity_poly.pdbx_strand_id
1 'polypeptide(L)'
;MLKTIKRKLAVSLSVLMLANFTFGGISTAETTVEGTNDYHITNPYATVNWSTYGQYKADFHSHSIESDGANTPADMFEDHYAKGYDIMALTDHNFTNTTWDRTDRPADKVYLTQERLAEINSGTDRDGRGMIGIPYSNEQSISDHLNTFWADFNNIEGATLESKIAQCEALGGISHINHAGRYTGARNMSFEDGAAVSRDPSVVAKYVDLFMKYPSCVGMEIINKKDGDSISDRILWDNILMQTMPNRPVWGFSNDDTHNVNNTGFSYNMMLMPENTLEHVRYSMETGTFYAVALIAKRELGVDFTASGPAPKITNIAVDQDENSITIDGENYNTIEWIADDQIIATGNSIDLNFYEDKVNNYIRAQLKGAGGISFTQPFGINNFTEEINHLQGSIENLDLNSGLKKSLTVKLDNALNLNEKDKSNAVNLLNAFINEVKALNTSNKLTEEQATELINAAKEIISNFTTSR
;
A
#
# COMPACT_ATOMS: atom_id res chain seq x y z
N MET A 1 -23.17 40.62 49.52
CA MET A 1 -24.12 41.17 48.51
C MET A 1 -23.35 42.16 47.66
N LEU A 2 -23.09 41.82 46.40
CA LEU A 2 -23.75 42.44 45.22
C LEU A 2 -23.57 43.97 45.18
N LYS A 3 -23.15 44.64 44.11
CA LYS A 3 -22.84 44.27 42.71
C LYS A 3 -22.51 45.62 42.00
N THR A 4 -21.47 45.64 41.15
CA THR A 4 -21.42 46.30 39.81
C THR A 4 -21.50 47.85 39.72
N ILE A 5 -20.74 48.59 38.88
CA ILE A 5 -20.98 48.81 37.42
C ILE A 5 -19.98 49.84 36.79
N LYS A 6 -19.39 49.46 35.62
CA LYS A 6 -19.03 50.21 34.35
C LYS A 6 -17.98 51.35 34.38
N ARG A 7 -16.85 51.28 33.63
CA ARG A 7 -16.51 51.24 32.16
C ARG A 7 -16.17 52.63 31.55
N LYS A 8 -14.94 52.79 31.00
CA LYS A 8 -14.55 53.31 29.65
C LYS A 8 -13.07 53.83 29.66
N LEU A 9 -12.16 53.23 28.87
CA LEU A 9 -11.56 53.70 27.58
C LEU A 9 -10.62 54.94 27.75
N ALA A 10 -9.40 55.09 27.23
CA ALA A 10 -8.57 54.50 26.16
C ALA A 10 -7.07 54.76 26.53
N VAL A 11 -6.05 54.15 25.92
CA VAL A 11 -5.38 54.63 24.68
C VAL A 11 -4.34 53.57 24.26
N SER A 12 -4.33 53.28 22.96
CA SER A 12 -3.30 52.53 22.23
C SER A 12 -2.01 53.34 22.11
N LEU A 13 -0.85 52.72 22.31
CA LEU A 13 0.37 53.12 21.62
C LEU A 13 1.19 51.88 21.23
N SER A 14 1.32 51.70 19.93
CA SER A 14 2.11 50.73 19.21
C SER A 14 3.62 51.01 19.31
N VAL A 15 4.42 49.98 19.59
CA VAL A 15 5.83 49.92 19.22
C VAL A 15 6.13 48.51 18.67
N LEU A 16 6.41 48.47 17.37
CA LEU A 16 7.13 47.38 16.70
C LEU A 16 8.57 47.33 17.24
N MET A 17 9.12 46.13 17.51
CA MET A 17 10.27 45.57 16.78
C MET A 17 10.88 44.35 17.50
N LEU A 18 10.97 43.25 16.73
CA LEU A 18 12.06 42.28 16.69
C LEU A 18 12.52 41.66 18.02
N ALA A 19 11.92 40.52 18.36
CA ALA A 19 12.59 39.49 19.16
C ALA A 19 12.56 38.17 18.36
N ASN A 20 13.76 37.74 17.94
CA ASN A 20 14.01 36.40 17.45
C ASN A 20 13.58 35.39 18.53
N PHE A 21 12.43 34.77 18.37
CA PHE A 21 12.10 33.57 19.12
C PHE A 21 12.80 32.41 18.43
N THR A 22 14.01 32.13 18.89
CA THR A 22 14.54 30.77 18.85
C THR A 22 13.56 29.88 19.61
N PHE A 23 12.74 29.12 18.88
CA PHE A 23 12.05 27.96 19.44
C PHE A 23 13.14 26.95 19.80
N GLY A 24 13.67 27.07 21.01
CA GLY A 24 14.35 25.97 21.67
C GLY A 24 13.28 24.93 21.95
N GLY A 25 13.24 23.88 21.12
CA GLY A 25 12.43 22.70 21.38
C GLY A 25 12.79 22.20 22.78
N ILE A 26 11.82 22.25 23.69
CA ILE A 26 11.89 21.49 24.92
C ILE A 26 11.73 20.04 24.46
N SER A 27 12.84 19.30 24.37
CA SER A 27 12.79 17.85 24.27
C SER A 27 12.20 17.34 25.58
N THR A 28 10.90 17.09 25.59
CA THR A 28 10.34 16.17 26.57
C THR A 28 11.04 14.85 26.33
N ALA A 29 11.83 14.38 27.29
CA ALA A 29 12.38 13.03 27.27
C ALA A 29 11.19 12.08 27.10
N GLU A 30 11.05 11.47 25.93
CA GLU A 30 10.11 10.40 25.72
C GLU A 30 10.49 9.29 26.70
N THR A 31 9.58 9.00 27.61
CA THR A 31 9.73 7.87 28.51
C THR A 31 9.64 6.62 27.64
N THR A 32 10.75 5.95 27.39
CA THR A 32 10.79 4.62 26.77
C THR A 32 9.96 3.67 27.63
N VAL A 33 8.83 3.21 27.11
CA VAL A 33 8.02 2.16 27.76
C VAL A 33 8.51 0.83 27.20
N GLU A 34 8.95 -0.04 28.10
CA GLU A 34 9.25 -1.43 27.74
C GLU A 34 7.93 -2.15 27.53
N GLY A 35 7.62 -2.48 26.27
CA GLY A 35 6.45 -3.26 25.89
C GLY A 35 6.51 -4.70 26.41
N THR A 36 5.38 -5.39 26.37
CA THR A 36 5.32 -6.84 26.62
C THR A 36 5.60 -7.66 25.36
N ASN A 37 5.45 -7.06 24.18
CA ASN A 37 5.71 -7.67 22.89
C ASN A 37 7.04 -7.15 22.29
N ASP A 38 7.80 -8.06 21.70
CA ASP A 38 8.91 -7.73 20.79
C ASP A 38 8.38 -7.89 19.36
N TYR A 39 8.32 -6.80 18.60
CA TYR A 39 7.74 -6.80 17.26
C TYR A 39 8.84 -6.93 16.22
N HIS A 40 8.55 -7.69 15.16
CA HIS A 40 9.25 -7.55 13.89
C HIS A 40 8.39 -6.72 12.93
N ILE A 41 8.90 -5.55 12.55
CA ILE A 41 8.22 -4.61 11.66
C ILE A 41 8.74 -4.81 10.23
N THR A 42 7.94 -5.43 9.36
CA THR A 42 8.25 -5.57 7.93
C THR A 42 8.04 -4.23 7.24
N ASN A 43 9.13 -3.63 6.75
CA ASN A 43 9.13 -2.30 6.13
C ASN A 43 9.16 -2.38 4.60
N PRO A 44 8.08 -2.00 3.88
CA PRO A 44 8.09 -1.98 2.40
C PRO A 44 9.07 -0.95 1.82
N TYR A 45 9.57 -0.02 2.63
CA TYR A 45 10.55 0.99 2.25
C TYR A 45 11.99 0.64 2.65
N ALA A 46 12.26 -0.56 3.18
CA ALA A 46 13.58 -0.94 3.69
C ALA A 46 14.71 -0.79 2.65
N THR A 47 14.39 -0.97 1.36
CA THR A 47 15.35 -0.86 0.25
C THR A 47 15.45 0.56 -0.33
N VAL A 48 14.62 1.50 0.13
CA VAL A 48 14.60 2.88 -0.37
C VAL A 48 15.77 3.65 0.23
N ASN A 49 16.69 4.09 -0.62
CA ASN A 49 17.70 5.06 -0.21
C ASN A 49 17.16 6.49 -0.39
N TRP A 50 16.58 7.04 0.67
CA TRP A 50 15.96 8.38 0.68
C TRP A 50 16.90 9.53 0.27
N SER A 51 18.23 9.33 0.34
CA SER A 51 19.20 10.35 -0.06
C SER A 51 19.53 10.35 -1.57
N THR A 52 19.28 9.24 -2.27
CA THR A 52 19.68 9.08 -3.68
C THR A 52 18.54 8.69 -4.61
N TYR A 53 17.48 8.05 -4.10
CA TYR A 53 16.35 7.64 -4.93
C TYR A 53 15.51 8.86 -5.32
N GLY A 54 15.03 8.85 -6.57
CA GLY A 54 14.06 9.81 -7.05
C GLY A 54 12.65 9.46 -6.61
N GLN A 55 11.77 10.46 -6.64
CA GLN A 55 10.33 10.26 -6.51
C GLN A 55 9.67 10.55 -7.86
N TYR A 56 9.11 9.51 -8.47
CA TYR A 56 8.57 9.54 -9.83
C TYR A 56 7.05 9.46 -9.79
N LYS A 57 6.38 10.45 -10.37
CA LYS A 57 4.92 10.53 -10.36
C LYS A 57 4.33 9.59 -11.41
N ALA A 58 3.42 8.71 -11.00
CA ALA A 58 2.83 7.67 -11.83
C ALA A 58 1.30 7.71 -11.85
N ASP A 59 0.70 7.56 -13.05
CA ASP A 59 -0.71 7.19 -13.22
C ASP A 59 -0.78 5.82 -13.92
N PHE A 60 -1.48 4.88 -13.30
CA PHE A 60 -1.65 3.53 -13.83
C PHE A 60 -3.06 3.27 -14.35
N HIS A 61 -3.92 4.28 -14.45
CA HIS A 61 -5.31 4.12 -14.90
C HIS A 61 -5.80 5.35 -15.68
N SER A 62 -5.79 5.22 -17.01
CA SER A 62 -6.22 6.30 -17.92
C SER A 62 -6.80 5.76 -19.22
N HIS A 63 -7.65 6.55 -19.87
CA HIS A 63 -8.45 6.17 -21.04
C HIS A 63 -8.40 7.21 -22.14
N SER A 64 -8.40 6.73 -23.37
CA SER A 64 -8.48 7.54 -24.58
C SER A 64 -9.75 7.17 -25.36
N ILE A 65 -9.88 7.76 -26.55
CA ILE A 65 -10.92 7.36 -27.50
C ILE A 65 -10.71 5.94 -28.06
N GLU A 66 -9.66 5.19 -27.71
CA GLU A 66 -9.57 3.77 -28.08
C GLU A 66 -10.63 2.93 -27.36
N SER A 67 -11.09 3.35 -26.17
CA SER A 67 -12.34 2.91 -25.56
C SER A 67 -13.38 4.04 -25.48
N ASP A 68 -13.56 4.64 -24.32
CA ASP A 68 -14.64 5.52 -23.91
C ASP A 68 -14.14 6.84 -23.30
N GLY A 69 -12.84 7.10 -23.38
CA GLY A 69 -12.27 8.41 -23.13
C GLY A 69 -12.66 9.42 -24.21
N ALA A 70 -12.41 10.70 -23.92
CA ALA A 70 -12.80 11.84 -24.75
C ALA A 70 -11.65 12.43 -25.58
N ASN A 71 -10.42 11.98 -25.35
CA ASN A 71 -9.19 12.54 -25.92
C ASN A 71 -8.42 11.49 -26.71
N THR A 72 -7.63 11.91 -27.70
CA THR A 72 -6.77 10.99 -28.45
C THR A 72 -5.68 10.39 -27.53
N PRO A 73 -5.12 9.21 -27.86
CA PRO A 73 -3.95 8.70 -27.16
C PRO A 73 -2.83 9.75 -27.05
N ALA A 74 -2.51 10.46 -28.14
CA ALA A 74 -1.52 11.54 -28.14
C ALA A 74 -1.86 12.67 -27.14
N ASP A 75 -3.11 13.16 -27.12
CA ASP A 75 -3.52 14.19 -26.16
C ASP A 75 -3.35 13.73 -24.71
N MET A 76 -3.64 12.46 -24.45
CA MET A 76 -3.51 11.86 -23.13
C MET A 76 -2.05 11.82 -22.68
N PHE A 77 -1.14 11.37 -23.55
CA PHE A 77 0.30 11.36 -23.25
C PHE A 77 0.84 12.78 -23.02
N GLU A 78 0.47 13.74 -23.87
CA GLU A 78 0.92 15.12 -23.75
C GLU A 78 0.41 15.80 -22.47
N ASP A 79 -0.85 15.56 -22.09
CA ASP A 79 -1.42 16.12 -20.86
C ASP A 79 -0.73 15.58 -19.60
N HIS A 80 -0.48 14.27 -19.54
CA HIS A 80 0.25 13.66 -18.42
C HIS A 80 1.70 14.18 -18.37
N TYR A 81 2.36 14.25 -19.52
CA TYR A 81 3.71 14.79 -19.62
C TYR A 81 3.80 16.24 -19.12
N ALA A 82 2.87 17.10 -19.56
CA ALA A 82 2.77 18.50 -19.14
C ALA A 82 2.45 18.66 -17.65
N LYS A 83 1.71 17.70 -17.06
CA LYS A 83 1.39 17.66 -15.61
C LYS A 83 2.47 17.00 -14.75
N GLY A 84 3.64 16.75 -15.34
CA GLY A 84 4.83 16.30 -14.62
C GLY A 84 4.79 14.82 -14.24
N TYR A 85 3.99 14.01 -14.91
CA TYR A 85 4.08 12.56 -14.75
C TYR A 85 5.40 12.06 -15.34
N ASP A 86 5.97 11.07 -14.67
CA ASP A 86 7.20 10.40 -15.05
C ASP A 86 6.89 8.97 -15.56
N ILE A 87 5.73 8.43 -15.18
CA ILE A 87 5.24 7.11 -15.59
C ILE A 87 3.75 7.22 -15.91
N MET A 88 3.33 6.59 -17.01
CA MET A 88 1.92 6.51 -17.37
C MET A 88 1.59 5.13 -17.96
N ALA A 89 0.43 4.59 -17.62
CA ALA A 89 -0.19 3.49 -18.35
C ALA A 89 -1.48 3.97 -19.03
N LEU A 90 -1.59 3.74 -20.34
CA LEU A 90 -2.85 3.92 -21.06
C LEU A 90 -3.59 2.58 -21.06
N THR A 91 -4.72 2.54 -20.37
CA THR A 91 -5.43 1.32 -19.98
C THR A 91 -6.84 1.30 -20.56
N ASP A 92 -6.99 1.66 -21.85
CA ASP A 92 -8.29 1.63 -22.52
C ASP A 92 -9.02 0.30 -22.32
N HIS A 93 -10.34 0.37 -22.13
CA HIS A 93 -11.17 -0.80 -21.80
C HIS A 93 -11.07 -1.92 -22.85
N ASN A 94 -10.58 -3.08 -22.41
CA ASN A 94 -10.41 -4.28 -23.24
C ASN A 94 -9.62 -4.01 -24.52
N PHE A 95 -8.64 -3.11 -24.44
CA PHE A 95 -7.73 -2.77 -25.51
C PHE A 95 -6.30 -2.69 -24.99
N THR A 96 -5.52 -3.74 -25.26
CA THR A 96 -4.10 -3.77 -24.86
C THR A 96 -3.28 -2.73 -25.61
N ASN A 97 -2.77 -1.76 -24.86
CA ASN A 97 -1.80 -0.78 -25.35
C ASN A 97 -0.38 -1.37 -25.35
N THR A 98 0.37 -1.19 -26.44
CA THR A 98 1.70 -1.78 -26.61
C THR A 98 2.81 -0.73 -26.72
N THR A 99 2.58 0.33 -27.49
CA THR A 99 3.50 1.46 -27.70
C THR A 99 2.70 2.75 -27.91
N TRP A 100 3.36 3.90 -27.74
CA TRP A 100 2.75 5.23 -27.83
C TRP A 100 2.88 5.89 -29.21
N ASP A 101 3.53 5.24 -30.17
CA ASP A 101 3.75 5.69 -31.56
C ASP A 101 3.05 4.79 -32.60
N ARG A 102 1.91 4.19 -32.24
CA ARG A 102 1.20 3.24 -33.11
C ARG A 102 0.79 3.87 -34.44
N THR A 103 1.08 3.16 -35.53
CA THR A 103 0.68 3.55 -36.90
C THR A 103 -0.39 2.64 -37.50
N ASP A 104 -0.85 1.64 -36.77
CA ASP A 104 -1.83 0.64 -37.21
C ASP A 104 -3.28 1.03 -36.89
N ARG A 105 -3.49 2.24 -36.37
CA ARG A 105 -4.79 2.74 -35.90
C ARG A 105 -5.42 3.69 -36.91
N PRO A 106 -6.77 3.84 -36.91
CA PRO A 106 -7.47 4.83 -37.73
C PRO A 106 -6.95 6.25 -37.52
N ALA A 107 -7.07 7.11 -38.53
CA ALA A 107 -6.50 8.46 -38.52
C ALA A 107 -7.06 9.39 -37.42
N ASP A 108 -8.24 9.10 -36.89
CA ASP A 108 -8.84 9.83 -35.76
C ASP A 108 -8.30 9.35 -34.39
N LYS A 109 -7.64 8.19 -34.31
CA LYS A 109 -6.96 7.66 -33.12
C LYS A 109 -5.50 8.08 -33.14
N VAL A 110 -5.24 9.37 -32.97
CA VAL A 110 -3.88 9.93 -33.11
C VAL A 110 -2.96 9.44 -31.98
N TYR A 111 -1.79 8.91 -32.35
CA TYR A 111 -0.67 8.56 -31.47
C TYR A 111 0.50 9.52 -31.71
N LEU A 112 1.54 9.44 -30.87
CA LEU A 112 2.73 10.26 -31.02
C LEU A 112 3.50 9.89 -32.30
N THR A 113 4.28 10.84 -32.80
CA THR A 113 5.35 10.51 -33.74
C THR A 113 6.53 9.89 -32.98
N GLN A 114 7.37 9.12 -33.68
CA GLN A 114 8.60 8.56 -33.09
C GLN A 114 9.52 9.64 -32.52
N GLU A 115 9.61 10.79 -33.17
CA GLU A 115 10.41 11.93 -32.70
C GLU A 115 9.87 12.48 -31.38
N ARG A 116 8.55 12.72 -31.28
CA ARG A 116 7.95 13.23 -30.04
C ARG A 116 7.98 12.20 -28.92
N LEU A 117 7.80 10.91 -29.23
CA LEU A 117 7.98 9.84 -28.25
C LEU A 117 9.41 9.82 -27.69
N ALA A 118 10.43 9.97 -28.54
CA ALA A 118 11.81 10.03 -28.08
C ALA A 118 12.08 11.27 -27.21
N GLU A 119 11.50 12.42 -27.56
CA GLU A 119 11.57 13.66 -26.77
C GLU A 119 10.94 13.47 -25.38
N ILE A 120 9.71 12.93 -25.32
CA ILE A 120 8.99 12.65 -24.06
C ILE A 120 9.74 11.64 -23.19
N ASN A 121 10.22 10.54 -23.79
CA ASN A 121 10.94 9.50 -23.04
C ASN A 121 12.27 10.02 -22.47
N SER A 122 12.96 10.91 -23.18
CA SER A 122 14.24 11.46 -22.73
C SER A 122 14.09 12.70 -21.85
N GLY A 123 12.94 13.36 -21.88
CA GLY A 123 12.71 14.56 -21.10
C GLY A 123 13.54 15.75 -21.59
N THR A 124 13.90 15.84 -22.88
CA THR A 124 14.81 16.89 -23.36
C THR A 124 14.27 18.31 -23.17
N ASP A 125 12.95 18.47 -23.13
CA ASP A 125 12.22 19.70 -22.79
C ASP A 125 11.81 19.78 -21.30
N ARG A 126 12.20 18.80 -20.48
CA ARG A 126 12.00 18.69 -19.02
C ARG A 126 13.30 18.42 -18.26
N ASP A 127 14.42 19.01 -18.70
CA ASP A 127 15.74 18.88 -18.04
C ASP A 127 16.20 17.42 -17.84
N GLY A 128 15.88 16.54 -18.78
CA GLY A 128 16.18 15.11 -18.72
C GLY A 128 15.18 14.28 -17.90
N ARG A 129 14.11 14.90 -17.39
CA ARG A 129 13.05 14.21 -16.62
C ARG A 129 11.95 13.70 -17.55
N GLY A 130 12.27 12.61 -18.24
CA GLY A 130 11.37 11.96 -19.20
C GLY A 130 10.21 11.20 -18.55
N MET A 131 9.22 10.87 -19.38
CA MET A 131 8.07 10.05 -19.00
C MET A 131 8.05 8.74 -19.80
N ILE A 132 7.89 7.62 -19.11
CA ILE A 132 7.87 6.28 -19.74
C ILE A 132 6.47 5.65 -19.70
N GLY A 133 6.21 4.80 -20.69
CA GLY A 133 4.96 4.05 -20.81
C GLY A 133 5.08 2.60 -20.39
N ILE A 134 4.09 2.11 -19.65
CA ILE A 134 4.01 0.69 -19.28
C ILE A 134 3.46 -0.11 -20.48
N PRO A 135 4.22 -1.09 -21.03
CA PRO A 135 3.78 -1.86 -22.17
C PRO A 135 2.74 -2.91 -21.76
N TYR A 136 1.92 -3.30 -22.74
CA TYR A 136 0.86 -4.29 -22.57
C TYR A 136 -0.08 -3.95 -21.41
N SER A 137 -0.47 -2.67 -21.34
CA SER A 137 -1.39 -2.14 -20.34
C SER A 137 -2.84 -2.18 -20.85
N ASN A 138 -3.78 -2.55 -19.99
CA ASN A 138 -5.19 -2.72 -20.35
C ASN A 138 -6.05 -2.61 -19.09
N GLU A 139 -7.23 -1.98 -19.19
CA GLU A 139 -8.29 -2.19 -18.21
C GLU A 139 -9.25 -3.29 -18.68
N GLN A 140 -9.21 -4.42 -17.99
CA GLN A 140 -10.01 -5.59 -18.32
C GLN A 140 -11.44 -5.46 -17.73
N SER A 141 -12.40 -5.02 -18.54
CA SER A 141 -13.71 -4.46 -18.13
C SER A 141 -14.96 -5.31 -18.35
N ILE A 142 -14.88 -6.59 -18.71
CA ILE A 142 -16.08 -7.44 -18.94
C ILE A 142 -16.87 -7.78 -17.64
N SER A 143 -16.25 -7.61 -16.47
CA SER A 143 -16.86 -7.84 -15.14
C SER A 143 -16.36 -6.78 -14.16
N ASP A 144 -15.77 -7.15 -13.02
CA ASP A 144 -15.07 -6.23 -12.13
C ASP A 144 -13.81 -5.71 -12.81
N HIS A 145 -13.57 -4.41 -12.87
CA HIS A 145 -12.42 -3.89 -13.60
C HIS A 145 -11.09 -4.22 -12.90
N LEU A 146 -10.09 -4.48 -13.73
CA LEU A 146 -8.75 -4.89 -13.34
C LEU A 146 -7.76 -4.27 -14.33
N ASN A 147 -6.80 -3.49 -13.87
CA ASN A 147 -5.68 -3.12 -14.73
C ASN A 147 -4.65 -4.24 -14.74
N THR A 148 -4.21 -4.60 -15.94
CA THR A 148 -3.15 -5.58 -16.19
C THR A 148 -2.00 -4.91 -16.90
N PHE A 149 -0.77 -5.28 -16.56
CA PHE A 149 0.47 -4.71 -17.06
C PHE A 149 1.44 -5.80 -17.48
N TRP A 150 2.25 -5.57 -18.53
CA TRP A 150 3.16 -6.57 -19.10
C TRP A 150 2.48 -7.89 -19.51
N ALA A 151 1.17 -7.86 -19.79
CA ALA A 151 0.39 -9.04 -20.19
C ALA A 151 -0.39 -8.76 -21.47
N ASP A 152 0.01 -9.40 -22.57
CA ASP A 152 -0.58 -9.16 -23.89
C ASP A 152 -1.89 -9.95 -24.09
N PHE A 153 -2.99 -9.45 -23.55
CA PHE A 153 -4.31 -10.05 -23.78
C PHE A 153 -5.47 -9.07 -23.60
N ASN A 154 -6.58 -9.36 -24.29
CA ASN A 154 -7.90 -8.82 -23.96
C ASN A 154 -8.74 -9.96 -23.39
N ASN A 155 -9.52 -9.66 -22.36
CA ASN A 155 -10.53 -10.57 -21.85
C ASN A 155 -11.62 -10.84 -22.91
N ILE A 156 -12.46 -11.85 -22.63
CA ILE A 156 -13.57 -12.26 -23.50
C ILE A 156 -14.87 -12.34 -22.70
N GLU A 157 -16.01 -12.37 -23.40
CA GLU A 157 -17.32 -12.49 -22.77
C GLU A 157 -17.36 -13.64 -21.75
N GLY A 158 -17.89 -13.37 -20.56
CA GLY A 158 -17.94 -14.34 -19.45
C GLY A 158 -16.69 -14.37 -18.56
N ALA A 159 -15.64 -13.59 -18.85
CA ALA A 159 -14.47 -13.48 -17.98
C ALA A 159 -14.84 -12.94 -16.59
N THR A 160 -14.43 -13.64 -15.54
CA THR A 160 -14.57 -13.21 -14.14
C THR A 160 -13.36 -12.38 -13.71
N LEU A 161 -13.45 -11.68 -12.58
CA LEU A 161 -12.29 -11.01 -11.99
C LEU A 161 -11.12 -11.99 -11.82
N GLU A 162 -11.40 -13.16 -11.25
CA GLU A 162 -10.41 -14.21 -11.02
C GLU A 162 -9.76 -14.69 -12.32
N SER A 163 -10.54 -15.00 -13.36
CA SER A 163 -9.96 -15.54 -14.60
C SER A 163 -9.02 -14.55 -15.29
N LYS A 164 -9.28 -13.25 -15.13
CA LYS A 164 -8.44 -12.18 -15.69
C LYS A 164 -7.14 -12.05 -14.92
N ILE A 165 -7.19 -12.13 -13.58
CA ILE A 165 -5.98 -12.17 -12.74
C ILE A 165 -5.14 -13.40 -13.10
N ALA A 166 -5.76 -14.58 -13.15
CA ALA A 166 -5.08 -15.83 -13.47
C ALA A 166 -4.42 -15.79 -14.87
N GLN A 167 -5.09 -15.19 -15.85
CA GLN A 167 -4.53 -15.02 -17.20
C GLN A 167 -3.36 -14.04 -17.22
N CYS A 168 -3.45 -12.92 -16.49
CA CYS A 168 -2.34 -11.98 -16.32
C CYS A 168 -1.12 -12.68 -15.71
N GLU A 169 -1.32 -13.44 -14.64
CA GLU A 169 -0.26 -14.20 -13.98
C GLU A 169 0.38 -15.23 -14.91
N ALA A 170 -0.43 -15.98 -15.65
CA ALA A 170 0.06 -16.99 -16.59
C ALA A 170 0.92 -16.39 -17.73
N LEU A 171 0.74 -15.10 -18.02
CA LEU A 171 1.54 -14.35 -18.99
C LEU A 171 2.76 -13.66 -18.36
N GLY A 172 2.95 -13.79 -17.04
CA GLY A 172 4.04 -13.15 -16.29
C GLY A 172 3.84 -11.65 -16.04
N GLY A 173 2.62 -11.15 -16.23
CA GLY A 173 2.24 -9.78 -15.90
C GLY A 173 1.92 -9.59 -14.43
N ILE A 174 1.59 -8.35 -14.07
CA ILE A 174 1.03 -8.00 -12.76
C ILE A 174 -0.26 -7.21 -12.94
N SER A 175 -1.09 -7.16 -11.90
CA SER A 175 -2.37 -6.47 -11.93
C SER A 175 -2.71 -5.79 -10.62
N HIS A 176 -3.60 -4.80 -10.68
CA HIS A 176 -4.30 -4.30 -9.50
C HIS A 176 -5.80 -4.22 -9.77
N ILE A 177 -6.60 -4.35 -8.72
CA ILE A 177 -8.08 -4.26 -8.79
C ILE A 177 -8.50 -2.79 -8.80
N ASN A 178 -9.34 -2.41 -9.76
CA ASN A 178 -9.77 -1.02 -9.92
C ASN A 178 -11.03 -0.74 -9.09
N HIS A 179 -11.06 0.43 -8.45
CA HIS A 179 -12.23 1.03 -7.78
C HIS A 179 -13.26 0.03 -7.24
N ALA A 180 -12.85 -0.81 -6.29
CA ALA A 180 -13.59 -2.00 -5.85
C ALA A 180 -15.00 -1.65 -5.33
N GLY A 181 -15.18 -0.46 -4.74
CA GLY A 181 -16.45 0.03 -4.23
C GLY A 181 -17.57 0.05 -5.28
N ARG A 182 -17.23 0.15 -6.58
CA ARG A 182 -18.19 -0.01 -7.68
C ARG A 182 -18.81 -1.41 -7.73
N TYR A 183 -18.05 -2.45 -7.43
CA TYR A 183 -18.44 -3.85 -7.59
C TYR A 183 -18.89 -4.50 -6.28
N THR A 184 -18.48 -3.95 -5.14
CA THR A 184 -19.08 -4.33 -3.84
C THR A 184 -20.48 -3.75 -3.66
N GLY A 185 -20.82 -2.71 -4.42
CA GLY A 185 -22.06 -1.96 -4.29
C GLY A 185 -21.96 -0.78 -3.33
N ALA A 186 -20.79 -0.55 -2.70
CA ALA A 186 -20.57 0.59 -1.80
C ALA A 186 -20.55 1.96 -2.50
N ARG A 187 -20.45 1.99 -3.84
CA ARG A 187 -20.50 3.21 -4.65
C ARG A 187 -21.76 4.04 -4.35
N ASN A 188 -21.57 5.36 -4.22
CA ASN A 188 -22.64 6.34 -3.97
C ASN A 188 -23.46 6.13 -2.67
N MET A 189 -23.02 5.23 -1.78
CA MET A 189 -23.64 5.07 -0.47
C MET A 189 -23.22 6.19 0.49
N SER A 190 -23.94 6.30 1.61
CA SER A 190 -23.49 7.10 2.76
C SER A 190 -22.14 6.56 3.29
N PHE A 191 -21.44 7.36 4.09
CA PHE A 191 -20.19 6.92 4.71
C PHE A 191 -20.37 5.69 5.59
N GLU A 192 -21.50 5.60 6.28
CA GLU A 192 -21.87 4.52 7.18
C GLU A 192 -22.27 3.25 6.42
N ASP A 193 -23.14 3.36 5.41
CA ASP A 193 -23.61 2.20 4.64
C ASP A 193 -22.47 1.62 3.78
N GLY A 194 -21.67 2.48 3.13
CA GLY A 194 -20.51 2.04 2.36
C GLY A 194 -19.45 1.37 3.23
N ALA A 195 -19.27 1.85 4.48
CA ALA A 195 -18.41 1.20 5.46
C ALA A 195 -18.96 -0.16 5.89
N ALA A 196 -20.27 -0.30 6.09
CA ALA A 196 -20.89 -1.58 6.44
C ALA A 196 -20.67 -2.64 5.34
N VAL A 197 -20.83 -2.26 4.06
CA VAL A 197 -20.53 -3.14 2.92
C VAL A 197 -19.05 -3.52 2.88
N SER A 198 -18.16 -2.55 3.11
CA SER A 198 -16.71 -2.76 3.03
C SER A 198 -16.14 -3.60 4.19
N ARG A 199 -16.90 -3.74 5.28
CA ARG A 199 -16.60 -4.63 6.42
C ARG A 199 -17.34 -5.96 6.35
N ASP A 200 -18.21 -6.17 5.37
CA ASP A 200 -18.98 -7.41 5.26
C ASP A 200 -18.01 -8.59 5.04
N PRO A 201 -18.02 -9.62 5.90
CA PRO A 201 -17.06 -10.73 5.80
C PRO A 201 -17.08 -11.45 4.45
N SER A 202 -18.23 -11.53 3.78
CA SER A 202 -18.33 -12.18 2.46
C SER A 202 -17.72 -11.34 1.34
N VAL A 203 -17.85 -10.01 1.45
CA VAL A 203 -17.18 -9.06 0.54
C VAL A 203 -15.68 -9.15 0.73
N VAL A 204 -15.20 -9.08 1.98
CA VAL A 204 -13.76 -9.13 2.29
C VAL A 204 -13.15 -10.47 1.85
N ALA A 205 -13.80 -11.60 2.18
CA ALA A 205 -13.31 -12.94 1.82
C ALA A 205 -13.09 -13.11 0.31
N LYS A 206 -14.00 -12.58 -0.53
CA LYS A 206 -13.84 -12.60 -2.00
C LYS A 206 -12.49 -12.02 -2.43
N TYR A 207 -12.06 -10.89 -1.85
CA TYR A 207 -10.80 -10.24 -2.24
C TYR A 207 -9.59 -10.90 -1.59
N VAL A 208 -9.69 -11.30 -0.32
CA VAL A 208 -8.63 -12.05 0.37
C VAL A 208 -8.28 -13.32 -0.40
N ASP A 209 -9.29 -14.09 -0.83
CA ASP A 209 -9.09 -15.32 -1.61
C ASP A 209 -8.31 -15.05 -2.92
N LEU A 210 -8.61 -13.94 -3.61
CA LEU A 210 -7.91 -13.55 -4.83
C LEU A 210 -6.45 -13.18 -4.55
N PHE A 211 -6.19 -12.35 -3.54
CA PHE A 211 -4.83 -11.90 -3.22
C PHE A 211 -3.94 -13.04 -2.71
N MET A 212 -4.50 -13.96 -1.91
CA MET A 212 -3.78 -15.13 -1.41
C MET A 212 -3.46 -16.11 -2.54
N LYS A 213 -4.37 -16.26 -3.51
CA LYS A 213 -4.20 -17.19 -4.63
C LYS A 213 -3.27 -16.68 -5.73
N TYR A 214 -3.26 -15.37 -5.99
CA TYR A 214 -2.51 -14.77 -7.10
C TYR A 214 -1.58 -13.65 -6.60
N PRO A 215 -0.31 -13.96 -6.28
CA PRO A 215 0.69 -12.97 -5.86
C PRO A 215 0.93 -11.86 -6.90
N SER A 216 0.74 -12.15 -8.19
CA SER A 216 0.82 -11.16 -9.28
C SER A 216 -0.25 -10.06 -9.23
N CYS A 217 -1.35 -10.28 -8.49
CA CYS A 217 -2.32 -9.23 -8.20
C CYS A 217 -1.80 -8.39 -7.02
N VAL A 218 -0.98 -7.39 -7.31
CA VAL A 218 -0.15 -6.70 -6.29
C VAL A 218 -0.95 -5.81 -5.35
N GLY A 219 -2.16 -5.39 -5.72
CA GLY A 219 -2.94 -4.50 -4.89
C GLY A 219 -4.32 -4.12 -5.42
N MET A 220 -4.85 -3.04 -4.87
CA MET A 220 -6.13 -2.45 -5.26
C MET A 220 -6.07 -0.93 -5.22
N GLU A 221 -6.91 -0.28 -6.02
CA GLU A 221 -7.13 1.15 -5.89
C GLU A 221 -7.88 1.46 -4.60
N ILE A 222 -7.25 2.26 -3.74
CA ILE A 222 -7.85 2.79 -2.52
C ILE A 222 -8.46 4.17 -2.77
N ILE A 223 -8.01 4.88 -3.80
CA ILE A 223 -8.60 6.11 -4.31
C ILE A 223 -8.66 6.00 -5.84
N ASN A 224 -9.78 6.43 -6.40
CA ASN A 224 -10.02 6.44 -7.84
C ASN A 224 -10.77 7.72 -8.20
N LYS A 225 -10.40 8.37 -9.31
CA LYS A 225 -10.93 9.68 -9.71
C LYS A 225 -10.78 10.69 -8.56
N LYS A 226 -11.90 11.30 -8.17
CA LYS A 226 -12.05 12.28 -7.09
C LYS A 226 -12.78 11.63 -5.91
N ASP A 227 -12.37 10.41 -5.57
CA ASP A 227 -12.89 9.57 -4.48
C ASP A 227 -14.43 9.47 -4.54
N GLY A 228 -14.94 8.98 -5.67
CA GLY A 228 -16.39 8.81 -5.91
C GLY A 228 -16.81 7.36 -5.70
N ASP A 229 -16.37 6.49 -6.60
CA ASP A 229 -16.68 5.06 -6.56
C ASP A 229 -15.92 4.35 -5.45
N SER A 230 -14.81 4.93 -5.01
CA SER A 230 -13.90 4.35 -4.04
C SER A 230 -14.08 4.86 -2.62
N ILE A 231 -15.07 5.68 -2.25
CA ILE A 231 -15.20 6.31 -0.90
C ILE A 231 -15.01 5.36 0.31
N SER A 232 -15.26 4.06 0.15
CA SER A 232 -15.10 3.06 1.22
C SER A 232 -13.98 2.05 0.97
N ASP A 233 -13.18 2.21 -0.08
CA ASP A 233 -12.15 1.26 -0.48
C ASP A 233 -10.97 1.22 0.50
N ARG A 234 -10.70 2.31 1.25
CA ARG A 234 -9.72 2.24 2.37
C ARG A 234 -10.19 1.30 3.48
N ILE A 235 -11.50 1.27 3.76
CA ILE A 235 -12.08 0.38 4.79
C ILE A 235 -11.98 -1.06 4.31
N LEU A 236 -12.33 -1.31 3.04
CA LEU A 236 -12.18 -2.63 2.43
C LEU A 236 -10.71 -3.07 2.47
N TRP A 237 -9.79 -2.17 2.09
CA TRP A 237 -8.36 -2.42 2.12
C TRP A 237 -7.88 -2.78 3.52
N ASP A 238 -8.23 -2.00 4.55
CA ASP A 238 -7.87 -2.31 5.94
C ASP A 238 -8.40 -3.68 6.39
N ASN A 239 -9.63 -4.05 6.02
CA ASN A 239 -10.20 -5.36 6.37
C ASN A 239 -9.55 -6.53 5.60
N ILE A 240 -9.02 -6.28 4.40
CA ILE A 240 -8.18 -7.23 3.67
C ILE A 240 -6.81 -7.36 4.35
N LEU A 241 -6.19 -6.23 4.73
CA LEU A 241 -4.89 -6.21 5.41
C LEU A 241 -4.95 -6.98 6.74
N MET A 242 -6.04 -6.84 7.51
CA MET A 242 -6.28 -7.61 8.73
C MET A 242 -6.24 -9.14 8.52
N GLN A 243 -6.41 -9.64 7.30
CA GLN A 243 -6.40 -11.07 7.00
C GLN A 243 -5.22 -11.53 6.14
N THR A 244 -4.52 -10.60 5.51
CA THR A 244 -3.45 -10.91 4.55
C THR A 244 -2.07 -10.54 5.09
N MET A 245 -1.97 -9.48 5.90
CA MET A 245 -0.70 -9.06 6.48
C MET A 245 -0.27 -9.96 7.65
N PRO A 246 1.04 -10.01 7.93
CA PRO A 246 2.12 -9.46 7.11
C PRO A 246 2.55 -10.38 5.96
N ASN A 247 2.05 -11.62 5.94
CA ASN A 247 2.50 -12.69 5.04
C ASN A 247 2.23 -12.40 3.55
N ARG A 248 1.11 -11.74 3.26
CA ARG A 248 0.70 -11.34 1.92
C ARG A 248 0.36 -9.85 1.91
N PRO A 249 1.32 -8.98 1.58
CA PRO A 249 1.01 -7.57 1.47
C PRO A 249 0.10 -7.26 0.30
N VAL A 250 -0.85 -6.35 0.50
CA VAL A 250 -1.75 -5.85 -0.55
C VAL A 250 -1.56 -4.35 -0.66
N TRP A 251 -1.07 -3.88 -1.81
CA TRP A 251 -0.72 -2.47 -1.97
C TRP A 251 -1.92 -1.59 -2.32
N GLY A 252 -1.94 -0.38 -1.76
CA GLY A 252 -2.94 0.63 -2.04
C GLY A 252 -2.48 1.56 -3.18
N PHE A 253 -3.26 1.62 -4.25
CA PHE A 253 -3.01 2.49 -5.40
C PHE A 253 -3.96 3.69 -5.41
N SER A 254 -3.52 4.82 -5.96
CA SER A 254 -4.36 5.97 -6.26
C SER A 254 -4.18 6.39 -7.71
N ASN A 255 -5.26 6.39 -8.48
CA ASN A 255 -5.22 6.75 -9.90
C ASN A 255 -6.44 7.61 -10.30
N ASP A 256 -6.31 8.37 -11.37
CA ASP A 256 -7.36 9.28 -11.81
C ASP A 256 -8.49 8.58 -12.58
N ASP A 257 -8.23 7.41 -13.19
CA ASP A 257 -9.16 6.79 -14.16
C ASP A 257 -9.63 7.85 -15.17
N THR A 258 -8.62 8.51 -15.75
CA THR A 258 -8.78 9.69 -16.58
C THR A 258 -9.53 9.32 -17.86
N HIS A 259 -10.76 9.82 -18.02
CA HIS A 259 -11.48 9.76 -19.30
C HIS A 259 -11.43 11.08 -20.09
N ASN A 260 -10.97 12.16 -19.47
CA ASN A 260 -10.83 13.47 -20.09
C ASN A 260 -9.66 14.21 -19.42
N VAL A 261 -8.82 14.88 -20.18
CA VAL A 261 -7.63 15.59 -19.68
C VAL A 261 -7.93 16.60 -18.56
N ASN A 262 -9.15 17.13 -18.46
CA ASN A 262 -9.53 18.02 -17.34
C ASN A 262 -9.69 17.29 -15.99
N ASN A 263 -9.66 15.96 -15.99
CA ASN A 263 -9.78 15.12 -14.81
C ASN A 263 -8.45 14.46 -14.40
N THR A 264 -7.33 14.73 -15.09
CA THR A 264 -6.01 14.24 -14.70
C THR A 264 -5.35 15.16 -13.68
N GLY A 265 -4.67 14.56 -12.71
CA GLY A 265 -3.83 15.22 -11.72
C GLY A 265 -4.39 15.19 -10.29
N PHE A 266 -5.47 14.47 -10.01
CA PHE A 266 -6.09 14.44 -8.67
C PHE A 266 -5.62 13.26 -7.83
N SER A 267 -5.28 12.14 -8.46
CA SER A 267 -4.97 10.87 -7.81
C SER A 267 -3.81 10.19 -8.55
N TYR A 268 -2.72 9.90 -7.86
CA TYR A 268 -1.50 9.36 -8.46
C TYR A 268 -0.64 8.62 -7.44
N ASN A 269 0.41 7.95 -7.90
CA ASN A 269 1.37 7.24 -7.06
C ASN A 269 2.73 7.94 -7.15
N MET A 270 3.47 7.97 -6.04
CA MET A 270 4.86 8.46 -6.00
C MET A 270 5.80 7.27 -5.82
N MET A 271 6.41 6.85 -6.94
CA MET A 271 7.30 5.69 -7.01
C MET A 271 8.68 6.08 -6.49
N LEU A 272 9.20 5.33 -5.51
CA LEU A 272 10.49 5.58 -4.87
C LEU A 272 11.53 4.64 -5.49
N MET A 273 12.33 5.17 -6.41
CA MET A 273 13.17 4.34 -7.28
C MET A 273 14.54 5.00 -7.52
N PRO A 274 15.59 4.22 -7.81
CA PRO A 274 16.88 4.79 -8.19
C PRO A 274 16.82 5.52 -9.55
N GLU A 275 16.09 4.98 -10.52
CA GLU A 275 15.98 5.51 -11.89
C GLU A 275 14.60 5.22 -12.48
N ASN A 276 14.12 6.07 -13.40
CA ASN A 276 12.88 5.86 -14.14
C ASN A 276 13.00 4.82 -15.26
N THR A 277 13.00 3.54 -14.89
CA THR A 277 13.04 2.42 -15.85
C THR A 277 11.89 1.45 -15.61
N LEU A 278 11.47 0.71 -16.63
CA LEU A 278 10.39 -0.28 -16.51
C LEU A 278 10.68 -1.36 -15.46
N GLU A 279 11.94 -1.77 -15.31
CA GLU A 279 12.37 -2.73 -14.30
C GLU A 279 12.15 -2.18 -12.88
N HIS A 280 12.58 -0.95 -12.61
CA HIS A 280 12.37 -0.34 -11.29
C HIS A 280 10.91 -0.05 -11.01
N VAL A 281 10.12 0.35 -12.03
CA VAL A 281 8.67 0.55 -11.86
C VAL A 281 8.00 -0.76 -11.47
N ARG A 282 8.28 -1.83 -12.19
CA ARG A 282 7.74 -3.15 -11.88
C ARG A 282 8.13 -3.61 -10.47
N TYR A 283 9.42 -3.51 -10.14
CA TYR A 283 9.91 -3.83 -8.80
C TYR A 283 9.17 -3.05 -7.72
N SER A 284 8.99 -1.74 -7.91
CA SER A 284 8.29 -0.88 -6.96
C SER A 284 6.81 -1.25 -6.80
N MET A 285 6.12 -1.60 -7.90
CA MET A 285 4.75 -2.12 -7.84
C MET A 285 4.65 -3.48 -7.15
N GLU A 286 5.63 -4.37 -7.33
CA GLU A 286 5.65 -5.71 -6.70
C GLU A 286 6.01 -5.63 -5.21
N THR A 287 6.90 -4.71 -4.82
CA THR A 287 7.46 -4.61 -3.46
C THR A 287 6.87 -3.51 -2.58
N GLY A 288 6.05 -2.63 -3.15
CA GLY A 288 5.41 -1.56 -2.39
C GLY A 288 6.31 -0.36 -2.10
N THR A 289 7.43 -0.17 -2.82
CA THR A 289 8.33 0.98 -2.64
C THR A 289 7.76 2.27 -3.26
N PHE A 290 6.52 2.61 -2.94
CA PHE A 290 5.83 3.81 -3.40
C PHE A 290 4.81 4.25 -2.35
N TYR A 291 4.24 5.43 -2.50
CA TYR A 291 3.10 5.85 -1.69
C TYR A 291 2.01 6.45 -2.58
N ALA A 292 0.75 6.28 -2.19
CA ALA A 292 -0.39 6.79 -2.93
C ALA A 292 -0.68 8.24 -2.53
N VAL A 293 -1.10 9.07 -3.48
CA VAL A 293 -1.37 10.50 -3.26
C VAL A 293 -2.71 10.87 -3.87
N ALA A 294 -3.53 11.58 -3.10
CA ALA A 294 -4.81 12.11 -3.56
C ALA A 294 -5.01 13.55 -3.11
N LEU A 295 -5.41 14.42 -4.04
CA LEU A 295 -5.86 15.78 -3.76
C LEU A 295 -7.27 15.79 -3.18
N ILE A 296 -8.04 14.71 -3.40
CA ILE A 296 -9.41 14.55 -2.92
C ILE A 296 -9.54 13.17 -2.30
N ALA A 297 -9.88 13.14 -1.01
CA ALA A 297 -10.22 11.95 -0.25
C ALA A 297 -11.34 12.34 0.72
N LYS A 298 -12.59 12.14 0.31
CA LYS A 298 -13.78 12.73 0.94
C LYS A 298 -14.01 12.23 2.35
N ARG A 299 -13.68 10.96 2.61
CA ARG A 299 -13.83 10.36 3.95
C ARG A 299 -12.82 10.95 4.93
N GLU A 300 -11.59 11.19 4.47
CA GLU A 300 -10.46 11.58 5.31
C GLU A 300 -10.30 13.11 5.46
N LEU A 301 -10.67 13.86 4.41
CA LEU A 301 -10.50 15.32 4.32
C LEU A 301 -11.84 16.09 4.36
N GLY A 302 -12.95 15.40 4.16
CA GLY A 302 -14.30 15.97 4.08
C GLY A 302 -14.79 16.19 2.65
N VAL A 303 -16.11 16.11 2.45
CA VAL A 303 -16.75 16.22 1.12
C VAL A 303 -16.55 17.56 0.43
N ASP A 304 -16.34 18.63 1.21
CA ASP A 304 -16.17 20.00 0.72
C ASP A 304 -14.69 20.42 0.66
N PHE A 305 -13.75 19.50 0.93
CA PHE A 305 -12.33 19.80 0.88
C PHE A 305 -11.90 20.21 -0.53
N THR A 306 -11.11 21.28 -0.62
CA THR A 306 -10.49 21.73 -1.85
C THR A 306 -8.99 21.84 -1.63
N ALA A 307 -8.23 21.00 -2.34
CA ALA A 307 -6.77 21.04 -2.28
C ALA A 307 -6.22 22.41 -2.69
N SER A 308 -5.23 22.87 -1.94
CA SER A 308 -4.50 24.12 -2.19
C SER A 308 -3.02 23.92 -1.90
N GLY A 309 -2.19 24.23 -2.89
CA GLY A 309 -0.74 24.03 -2.80
C GLY A 309 -0.30 22.59 -3.07
N PRO A 310 0.99 22.27 -2.82
CA PRO A 310 1.53 20.94 -3.04
C PRO A 310 0.92 19.91 -2.09
N ALA A 311 0.71 18.69 -2.59
CA ALA A 311 0.29 17.56 -1.77
C ALA A 311 1.36 17.20 -0.73
N PRO A 312 0.98 16.55 0.39
CA PRO A 312 1.91 15.97 1.33
C PRO A 312 2.96 15.11 0.61
N LYS A 313 4.22 15.25 1.02
CA LYS A 313 5.34 14.51 0.43
C LYS A 313 6.11 13.83 1.55
N ILE A 314 6.35 12.52 1.42
CA ILE A 314 7.18 11.78 2.35
C ILE A 314 8.63 11.94 1.93
N THR A 315 9.51 12.34 2.84
CA THR A 315 10.94 12.55 2.57
C THR A 315 11.83 11.50 3.23
N ASN A 316 11.36 10.85 4.29
CA ASN A 316 12.07 9.76 4.94
C ASN A 316 11.09 8.90 5.75
N ILE A 317 11.40 7.60 5.83
CA ILE A 317 10.74 6.66 6.74
C ILE A 317 11.84 5.85 7.42
N ALA A 318 11.86 5.85 8.74
CA ALA A 318 12.77 5.05 9.56
C ALA A 318 11.95 4.07 10.41
N VAL A 319 12.38 2.81 10.41
CA VAL A 319 11.86 1.76 11.31
C VAL A 319 12.98 1.38 12.25
N ASP A 320 12.71 1.46 13.55
CA ASP A 320 13.60 1.02 14.61
C ASP A 320 13.01 -0.27 15.21
N GLN A 321 13.67 -1.40 14.93
CA GLN A 321 13.24 -2.70 15.45
C GLN A 321 13.50 -2.82 16.96
N ASP A 322 14.50 -2.12 17.50
CA ASP A 322 14.85 -2.21 18.93
C ASP A 322 13.85 -1.41 19.79
N GLU A 323 13.32 -0.32 19.23
CA GLU A 323 12.32 0.53 19.89
C GLU A 323 10.88 0.19 19.50
N ASN A 324 10.65 -0.81 18.64
CA ASN A 324 9.35 -1.12 18.05
C ASN A 324 8.67 0.13 17.46
N SER A 325 9.44 0.99 16.80
CA SER A 325 8.98 2.33 16.41
C SER A 325 9.12 2.60 14.92
N ILE A 326 8.24 3.46 14.42
CA ILE A 326 8.27 3.95 13.03
C ILE A 326 8.19 5.48 13.08
N THR A 327 9.10 6.14 12.36
CA THR A 327 9.14 7.60 12.21
C THR A 327 9.05 7.99 10.74
N ILE A 328 8.21 8.98 10.45
CA ILE A 328 8.03 9.54 9.11
C ILE A 328 8.36 11.03 9.12
N ASP A 329 9.24 11.43 8.21
CA ASP A 329 9.49 12.83 7.88
C ASP A 329 8.85 13.18 6.54
N GLY A 330 8.38 14.42 6.43
CA GLY A 330 7.77 14.88 5.18
C GLY A 330 7.70 16.40 5.06
N GLU A 331 7.04 16.82 3.99
CA GLU A 331 6.77 18.21 3.65
C GLU A 331 5.27 18.38 3.33
N ASN A 332 4.77 19.62 3.43
CA ASN A 332 3.41 20.01 2.99
C ASN A 332 2.26 19.28 3.71
N TYR A 333 2.47 18.84 4.95
CA TYR A 333 1.46 18.19 5.77
C TYR A 333 1.27 18.93 7.10
N ASN A 334 0.13 18.67 7.74
CA ASN A 334 -0.26 19.21 9.05
C ASN A 334 -0.29 18.12 10.12
N THR A 335 -0.66 16.89 9.75
CA THR A 335 -0.74 15.76 10.66
C THR A 335 -0.40 14.46 9.94
N ILE A 336 0.19 13.53 10.68
CA ILE A 336 0.27 12.12 10.35
C ILE A 336 -0.72 11.39 11.25
N GLU A 337 -1.55 10.53 10.67
CA GLU A 337 -2.40 9.59 11.39
C GLU A 337 -1.86 8.18 11.16
N TRP A 338 -1.76 7.41 12.23
CA TRP A 338 -1.38 6.00 12.22
C TRP A 338 -2.63 5.14 12.36
N ILE A 339 -2.79 4.18 11.45
CA ILE A 339 -3.99 3.36 11.31
C ILE A 339 -3.62 1.88 11.46
N ALA A 340 -4.35 1.20 12.33
CA ALA A 340 -4.39 -0.26 12.43
C ALA A 340 -5.86 -0.67 12.60
N ASP A 341 -6.24 -1.81 12.02
CA ASP A 341 -7.58 -2.37 12.08
C ASP A 341 -8.70 -1.36 11.76
N ASP A 342 -8.52 -0.57 10.69
CA ASP A 342 -9.49 0.46 10.25
C ASP A 342 -9.76 1.55 11.32
N GLN A 343 -8.85 1.73 12.29
CA GLN A 343 -8.92 2.75 13.33
C GLN A 343 -7.67 3.62 13.36
N ILE A 344 -7.85 4.93 13.54
CA ILE A 344 -6.73 5.82 13.87
C ILE A 344 -6.34 5.54 15.33
N ILE A 345 -5.15 4.97 15.55
CA ILE A 345 -4.67 4.61 16.88
C ILE A 345 -3.73 5.66 17.48
N ALA A 346 -3.02 6.40 16.63
CA ALA A 346 -2.08 7.44 17.03
C ALA A 346 -2.00 8.57 15.99
N THR A 347 -1.43 9.70 16.42
CA THR A 347 -1.14 10.84 15.54
C THR A 347 0.22 11.42 15.88
N GLY A 348 0.96 11.90 14.89
CA GLY A 348 2.30 12.46 15.05
C GLY A 348 3.31 11.79 14.12
N ASN A 349 4.51 12.37 14.05
CA ASN A 349 5.57 11.90 13.15
C ASN A 349 6.07 10.48 13.46
N SER A 350 5.96 10.07 14.71
CA SER A 350 6.45 8.78 15.18
C SER A 350 5.34 8.01 15.89
N ILE A 351 5.43 6.69 15.84
CA ILE A 351 4.68 5.78 16.68
C ILE A 351 5.64 4.77 17.29
N ASP A 352 5.51 4.53 18.59
CA ASP A 352 6.11 3.42 19.32
C ASP A 352 4.99 2.42 19.64
N LEU A 353 5.08 1.22 19.08
CA LEU A 353 4.02 0.20 19.15
C LEU A 353 3.81 -0.33 20.57
N ASN A 354 4.79 -0.17 21.47
CA ASN A 354 4.68 -0.59 22.87
C ASN A 354 3.54 0.14 23.61
N PHE A 355 3.14 1.33 23.14
CA PHE A 355 2.01 2.08 23.69
C PHE A 355 0.63 1.65 23.15
N TYR A 356 0.63 0.75 22.16
CA TYR A 356 -0.55 0.39 21.37
C TYR A 356 -0.70 -1.12 21.17
N GLU A 357 -0.10 -1.94 22.03
CA GLU A 357 -0.14 -3.41 21.94
C GLU A 357 -1.56 -4.00 21.92
N ASP A 358 -2.54 -3.29 22.49
CA ASP A 358 -3.96 -3.68 22.50
C ASP A 358 -4.74 -3.25 21.24
N LYS A 359 -4.08 -2.56 20.30
CA LYS A 359 -4.71 -1.96 19.12
C LYS A 359 -4.00 -2.26 17.81
N VAL A 360 -2.84 -2.92 17.85
CA VAL A 360 -2.06 -3.28 16.67
C VAL A 360 -2.01 -4.79 16.60
N ASN A 361 -2.54 -5.35 15.52
CA ASN A 361 -2.46 -6.76 15.21
C ASN A 361 -1.33 -7.01 14.20
N ASN A 362 -1.67 -7.22 12.93
CA ASN A 362 -0.75 -7.72 11.91
C ASN A 362 -0.24 -6.67 10.91
N TYR A 363 -0.75 -5.45 10.97
CA TYR A 363 -0.24 -4.34 10.17
C TYR A 363 -0.43 -3.00 10.86
N ILE A 364 0.31 -2.02 10.36
CA ILE A 364 0.05 -0.60 10.60
C ILE A 364 0.33 0.17 9.30
N ARG A 365 -0.41 1.23 9.04
CA ARG A 365 -0.11 2.17 7.94
C ARG A 365 -0.27 3.61 8.42
N ALA A 366 0.26 4.55 7.66
CA ALA A 366 0.15 5.96 7.96
C ALA A 366 -0.50 6.74 6.82
N GLN A 367 -1.10 7.87 7.15
CA GLN A 367 -1.52 8.86 6.17
C GLN A 367 -1.15 10.28 6.60
N LEU A 368 -0.56 11.04 5.68
CA LEU A 368 -0.15 12.43 5.86
C LEU A 368 -1.25 13.31 5.28
N LYS A 369 -1.85 14.18 6.09
CA LYS A 369 -2.88 15.15 5.63
C LYS A 369 -2.30 16.55 5.59
N GLY A 370 -2.56 17.29 4.51
CA GLY A 370 -2.13 18.67 4.34
C GLY A 370 -3.10 19.48 3.50
N ALA A 371 -2.83 20.78 3.35
CA ALA A 371 -3.66 21.67 2.56
C ALA A 371 -3.77 21.24 1.08
N GLY A 372 -2.74 20.59 0.53
CA GLY A 372 -2.74 20.09 -0.85
C GLY A 372 -3.32 18.70 -1.05
N GLY A 373 -3.84 18.05 -0.01
CA GLY A 373 -4.43 16.71 -0.10
C GLY A 373 -3.91 15.74 0.97
N ILE A 374 -3.79 14.46 0.60
CA ILE A 374 -3.39 13.36 1.47
C ILE A 374 -2.39 12.45 0.75
N SER A 375 -1.44 11.89 1.50
CA SER A 375 -0.61 10.77 1.06
C SER A 375 -0.80 9.57 1.98
N PHE A 376 -0.84 8.37 1.41
CA PHE A 376 -1.01 7.11 2.13
C PHE A 376 0.26 6.27 1.95
N THR A 377 0.84 5.81 3.05
CA THR A 377 1.92 4.81 2.96
C THR A 377 1.33 3.46 2.53
N GLN A 378 2.12 2.62 1.88
CA GLN A 378 1.93 1.16 1.98
C GLN A 378 2.01 0.69 3.44
N PRO A 379 1.33 -0.42 3.78
CA PRO A 379 1.28 -0.95 5.14
C PRO A 379 2.61 -1.59 5.53
N PHE A 380 3.00 -1.38 6.78
CA PHE A 380 4.07 -2.10 7.45
C PHE A 380 3.47 -3.37 8.05
N GLY A 381 4.16 -4.50 7.86
CA GLY A 381 3.78 -5.75 8.49
C GLY A 381 4.20 -5.79 9.94
N ILE A 382 3.32 -6.26 10.82
CA ILE A 382 3.60 -6.41 12.24
C ILE A 382 3.52 -7.89 12.58
N ASN A 383 4.62 -8.43 13.10
CA ASN A 383 4.70 -9.76 13.67
C ASN A 383 5.18 -9.67 15.11
N ASN A 384 4.75 -10.61 15.95
CA ASN A 384 5.44 -10.87 17.21
C ASN A 384 5.66 -12.37 17.37
N PHE A 385 6.75 -12.74 18.04
CA PHE A 385 7.17 -14.13 18.19
C PHE A 385 6.07 -15.03 18.79
N THR A 386 5.28 -14.48 19.71
CA THR A 386 4.24 -15.24 20.39
C THR A 386 3.13 -15.66 19.44
N GLU A 387 2.60 -14.70 18.67
CA GLU A 387 1.54 -14.93 17.70
C GLU A 387 1.98 -15.84 16.56
N GLU A 388 3.21 -15.64 16.06
CA GLU A 388 3.78 -16.48 15.01
C GLU A 388 3.86 -17.95 15.44
N ILE A 389 4.31 -18.22 16.68
CA ILE A 389 4.34 -19.58 17.19
C ILE A 389 2.93 -20.14 17.38
N ASN A 390 2.00 -19.35 17.92
CA ASN A 390 0.60 -19.77 18.10
C ASN A 390 -0.05 -20.13 16.75
N HIS A 391 0.23 -19.35 15.70
CA HIS A 391 -0.23 -19.64 14.35
C HIS A 391 0.34 -20.97 13.83
N LEU A 392 1.65 -21.19 13.97
CA LEU A 392 2.30 -22.44 13.58
C LEU A 392 1.74 -23.65 14.35
N GLN A 393 1.41 -23.48 15.64
CA GLN A 393 0.70 -24.49 16.43
C GLN A 393 -0.70 -24.80 15.87
N GLY A 394 -1.46 -23.77 15.51
CA GLY A 394 -2.76 -23.91 14.86
C GLY A 394 -2.69 -24.71 13.54
N SER A 395 -1.69 -24.43 12.70
CA SER A 395 -1.45 -25.18 11.46
C SER A 395 -1.21 -26.67 11.73
N ILE A 396 -0.47 -27.01 12.79
CA ILE A 396 -0.25 -28.41 13.19
C ILE A 396 -1.54 -29.09 13.66
N GLU A 397 -2.39 -28.36 14.39
CA GLU A 397 -3.68 -28.90 14.86
C GLU A 397 -4.63 -29.24 13.70
N ASN A 398 -4.52 -28.54 12.58
CA ASN A 398 -5.32 -28.81 11.37
C ASN A 398 -4.82 -30.01 10.55
N LEU A 399 -3.65 -30.57 10.84
CA LEU A 399 -3.11 -31.73 10.12
C LEU A 399 -3.77 -33.03 10.55
N ASP A 400 -3.86 -34.00 9.62
CA ASP A 400 -4.27 -35.37 9.90
C ASP A 400 -3.12 -36.19 10.50
N LEU A 401 -2.64 -35.76 11.67
CA LEU A 401 -1.63 -36.44 12.47
C LEU A 401 -2.25 -37.03 13.74
N ASN A 402 -1.70 -38.15 14.22
CA ASN A 402 -2.09 -38.66 15.55
C ASN A 402 -1.65 -37.71 16.66
N SER A 403 -2.37 -37.77 17.79
CA SER A 403 -2.16 -36.86 18.93
C SER A 403 -0.74 -36.89 19.50
N GLY A 404 -0.05 -38.04 19.46
CA GLY A 404 1.34 -38.15 19.91
C GLY A 404 2.32 -37.36 19.04
N LEU A 405 2.13 -37.40 17.72
CA LEU A 405 2.95 -36.64 16.77
C LEU A 405 2.67 -35.14 16.86
N LYS A 406 1.38 -34.75 16.92
CA LYS A 406 1.00 -33.35 17.16
C LYS A 406 1.66 -32.83 18.43
N LYS A 407 1.57 -33.59 19.53
CA LYS A 407 2.17 -33.17 20.81
C LYS A 407 3.70 -33.09 20.76
N SER A 408 4.36 -33.99 20.04
CA SER A 408 5.82 -33.94 19.88
C SER A 408 6.31 -32.67 19.19
N LEU A 409 5.56 -32.22 18.17
CA LEU A 409 5.80 -30.97 17.46
C LEU A 409 5.46 -29.75 18.34
N THR A 410 4.25 -29.69 18.90
CA THR A 410 3.79 -28.52 19.66
C THR A 410 4.57 -28.29 20.95
N VAL A 411 5.09 -29.32 21.61
CA VAL A 411 5.97 -29.16 22.79
C VAL A 411 7.25 -28.37 22.48
N LYS A 412 7.81 -28.51 21.27
CA LYS A 412 9.01 -27.74 20.89
C LYS A 412 8.68 -26.26 20.75
N LEU A 413 7.50 -25.99 20.18
CA LEU A 413 6.95 -24.64 20.04
C LEU A 413 6.58 -24.04 21.40
N ASP A 414 5.90 -24.79 22.27
CA ASP A 414 5.59 -24.41 23.66
C ASP A 414 6.88 -24.04 24.42
N ASN A 415 7.93 -24.84 24.26
CA ASN A 415 9.22 -24.59 24.91
C ASN A 415 9.93 -23.37 24.33
N ALA A 416 9.84 -23.13 23.01
CA ALA A 416 10.41 -21.95 22.38
C ALA A 416 9.71 -20.67 22.89
N LEU A 417 8.38 -20.69 22.98
CA LEU A 417 7.55 -19.63 23.59
C LEU A 417 7.93 -19.33 25.03
N ASN A 418 8.21 -20.36 25.84
CA ASN A 418 8.56 -20.15 27.24
C ASN A 418 9.94 -19.49 27.43
N LEU A 419 10.85 -19.70 26.47
CA LEU A 419 12.14 -19.01 26.45
C LEU A 419 11.95 -17.58 25.94
N ASN A 420 11.29 -17.40 24.79
CA ASN A 420 11.09 -16.10 24.12
C ASN A 420 12.39 -15.26 24.15
N GLU A 421 12.26 -13.95 24.32
CA GLU A 421 13.32 -12.96 24.55
C GLU A 421 14.35 -13.32 25.63
N LYS A 422 14.00 -14.19 26.60
CA LYS A 422 14.91 -14.49 27.72
C LYS A 422 16.10 -15.36 27.29
N ASP A 423 15.96 -16.11 26.20
CA ASP A 423 17.01 -16.97 25.66
C ASP A 423 16.78 -17.25 24.16
N LYS A 424 16.98 -16.22 23.33
CA LYS A 424 16.77 -16.32 21.87
C LYS A 424 17.50 -17.49 21.24
N SER A 425 18.75 -17.72 21.67
CA SER A 425 19.59 -18.80 21.13
C SER A 425 18.96 -20.17 21.35
N ASN A 426 18.45 -20.45 22.55
CA ASN A 426 17.80 -21.73 22.82
C ASN A 426 16.39 -21.84 22.20
N ALA A 427 15.64 -20.74 22.09
CA ALA A 427 14.39 -20.72 21.34
C ALA A 427 14.62 -21.07 19.85
N VAL A 428 15.63 -20.48 19.21
CA VAL A 428 16.04 -20.80 17.83
C VAL A 428 16.50 -22.26 17.70
N ASN A 429 17.22 -22.80 18.68
CA ASN A 429 17.59 -24.22 18.67
C ASN A 429 16.36 -25.15 18.70
N LEU A 430 15.32 -24.79 19.46
CA LEU A 430 14.07 -25.56 19.50
C LEU A 430 13.29 -25.48 18.18
N LEU A 431 13.28 -24.32 17.53
CA LEU A 431 12.68 -24.17 16.19
C LEU A 431 13.43 -24.96 15.12
N ASN A 432 14.76 -24.98 15.19
CA ASN A 432 15.57 -25.86 14.32
C ASN A 432 15.30 -27.34 14.61
N ALA A 433 15.11 -27.72 15.87
CA ALA A 433 14.71 -29.08 16.24
C ALA A 433 13.32 -29.44 15.70
N PHE A 434 12.37 -28.50 15.73
CA PHE A 434 11.06 -28.63 15.11
C PHE A 434 11.19 -28.87 13.60
N ILE A 435 11.96 -28.05 12.88
CA ILE A 435 12.22 -28.21 11.44
C ILE A 435 12.78 -29.60 11.12
N ASN A 436 13.74 -30.08 11.92
CA ASN A 436 14.34 -31.40 11.73
C ASN A 436 13.34 -32.53 11.94
N GLU A 437 12.42 -32.40 12.90
CA GLU A 437 11.35 -33.37 13.10
C GLU A 437 10.36 -33.38 11.94
N VAL A 438 9.93 -32.20 11.46
CA VAL A 438 9.04 -32.10 10.28
C VAL A 438 9.66 -32.79 9.06
N LYS A 439 10.97 -32.60 8.82
CA LYS A 439 11.71 -33.30 7.75
C LYS A 439 11.69 -34.82 7.95
N ALA A 440 11.84 -35.31 9.19
CA ALA A 440 11.78 -36.73 9.49
C ALA A 440 10.37 -37.32 9.29
N LEU A 441 9.32 -36.55 9.64
CA LEU A 441 7.93 -36.93 9.40
C LEU A 441 7.60 -37.01 7.91
N ASN A 442 8.11 -36.07 7.10
CA ASN A 442 8.02 -36.15 5.64
C ASN A 442 8.72 -37.41 5.10
N THR A 443 9.98 -37.64 5.51
CA THR A 443 10.78 -38.81 5.09
C THR A 443 10.11 -40.14 5.45
N SER A 444 9.33 -40.16 6.53
CA SER A 444 8.57 -41.34 6.98
C SER A 444 7.13 -41.40 6.44
N ASN A 445 6.78 -40.57 5.45
CA ASN A 445 5.46 -40.46 4.83
C ASN A 445 4.33 -40.21 5.83
N LYS A 446 4.61 -39.47 6.91
CA LYS A 446 3.62 -39.01 7.89
C LYS A 446 3.07 -37.61 7.56
N LEU A 447 3.83 -36.84 6.79
CA LEU A 447 3.42 -35.59 6.19
C LEU A 447 3.61 -35.67 4.69
N THR A 448 2.80 -34.93 3.92
CA THR A 448 3.09 -34.70 2.52
C THR A 448 4.26 -33.73 2.37
N GLU A 449 4.85 -33.69 1.17
CA GLU A 449 5.91 -32.73 0.84
C GLU A 449 5.44 -31.28 1.00
N GLU A 450 4.20 -31.00 0.58
CA GLU A 450 3.55 -29.70 0.70
C GLU A 450 3.40 -29.28 2.16
N GLN A 451 2.77 -30.12 3.00
CA GLN A 451 2.59 -29.87 4.43
C GLN A 451 3.93 -29.65 5.14
N ALA A 452 4.93 -30.46 4.82
CA ALA A 452 6.25 -30.33 5.43
C ALA A 452 6.94 -29.03 5.00
N THR A 453 6.82 -28.65 3.73
CA THR A 453 7.39 -27.42 3.18
C THR A 453 6.76 -26.19 3.84
N GLU A 454 5.44 -26.17 3.98
CA GLU A 454 4.70 -25.10 4.64
C GLU A 454 5.17 -24.89 6.08
N LEU A 455 5.17 -25.95 6.90
CA LEU A 455 5.62 -25.87 8.31
C LEU A 455 7.10 -25.47 8.43
N ILE A 456 7.97 -25.97 7.55
CA ILE A 456 9.40 -25.63 7.57
C ILE A 456 9.62 -24.17 7.19
N ASN A 457 8.92 -23.67 6.18
CA ASN A 457 9.03 -22.29 5.73
C ASN A 457 8.52 -21.34 6.82
N ALA A 458 7.37 -21.63 7.41
CA ALA A 458 6.85 -20.89 8.56
C ALA A 458 7.87 -20.85 9.70
N ALA A 459 8.39 -21.99 10.16
CA ALA A 459 9.38 -21.99 11.23
C ALA A 459 10.69 -21.24 10.90
N LYS A 460 11.13 -21.24 9.64
CA LYS A 460 12.30 -20.46 9.21
C LYS A 460 12.02 -18.96 9.20
N GLU A 461 10.82 -18.56 8.79
CA GLU A 461 10.38 -17.17 8.83
C GLU A 461 10.34 -16.65 10.26
N ILE A 462 9.78 -17.42 11.20
CA ILE A 462 9.81 -17.10 12.64
C ILE A 462 11.24 -16.92 13.12
N ILE A 463 12.16 -17.84 12.78
CA ILE A 463 13.58 -17.69 13.15
C ILE A 463 14.17 -16.39 12.58
N SER A 464 13.87 -16.07 11.32
CA SER A 464 14.38 -14.86 10.65
C SER A 464 13.86 -13.60 11.35
N ASN A 465 12.56 -13.51 11.58
CA ASN A 465 11.91 -12.37 12.21
C ASN A 465 12.42 -12.20 13.65
N PHE A 466 12.47 -13.29 14.41
CA PHE A 466 12.90 -13.29 15.81
C PHE A 466 14.38 -12.99 16.03
N THR A 467 15.23 -13.27 15.04
CA THR A 467 16.67 -12.94 15.10
C THR A 467 17.00 -11.56 14.56
N THR A 468 16.04 -10.90 13.93
CA THR A 468 16.15 -9.51 13.46
C THR A 468 15.33 -8.53 14.32
N SER A 469 14.46 -9.03 15.18
CA SER A 469 13.89 -8.34 16.33
C SER A 469 14.87 -8.34 17.52
N ARG A 470 14.65 -7.47 18.50
CA ARG A 470 15.64 -6.96 19.47
C ARG A 470 16.42 -7.99 20.29
#